data_AF-A0A4Y2V1Q9-F1
#
_entry.id   AF-A0A4Y2V1Q9-F1
#
_cell.length_a   1.000
_cell.length_b   1.000
_cell.length_c   1.000
_cell.angle_alpha   90.00
_cell.angle_beta   90.00
_cell.angle_gamma   90.00
#
_symmetry.space_group_name_H-M   'P 1'
#
loop_
_entity.id
_entity.type
_entity.pdbx_description
1 polymer ?
#
loop_
_entity_poly.entity_id
_entity_poly.type
_entity_poly.pdbx_seq_one_letter_code
_entity_poly.pdbx_strand_id
1 'polypeptide(L)'
;MILVNKDQVDYQRIFWRFSSTGPVKSYRLLTVTYDTACAPFLAIRTLFQLAQEYEKSFPDTAKVIRKNFYVDDLMIGADSVPEARRLVKDLIRAMGGLTISKWACNDIRVVSDLPSELKSLELNAEVEDK
;
A
#
# COMPACT_ATOMS: atom_id res chain seq x y z
N MET A 1 4.15 6.59 4.76
CA MET A 1 5.03 6.76 3.58
C MET A 1 6.48 6.59 3.99
N ILE A 2 7.35 6.11 3.10
CA ILE A 2 8.79 5.89 3.38
C ILE A 2 9.57 7.15 3.02
N LEU A 3 10.29 7.74 3.98
CA LEU A 3 11.08 8.95 3.78
C LEU A 3 12.44 8.62 3.15
N VAL A 4 12.88 9.50 2.26
CA VAL A 4 14.24 9.47 1.69
C VAL A 4 15.22 9.97 2.74
N ASN A 5 16.41 9.38 2.80
CA ASN A 5 17.47 9.87 3.66
C ASN A 5 17.78 11.34 3.33
N LYS A 6 17.92 12.19 4.36
CA LYS A 6 18.18 13.62 4.21
C LYS A 6 19.40 13.93 3.35
N ASP A 7 20.40 13.07 3.34
CA ASP A 7 21.61 13.24 2.53
C ASP A 7 21.39 12.91 1.05
N GLN A 8 20.26 12.27 0.72
CA GLN A 8 19.90 11.81 -0.62
C GLN A 8 18.74 12.57 -1.26
N VAL A 9 18.04 13.44 -0.52
CA VAL A 9 16.86 14.17 -1.04
C VAL A 9 17.18 15.06 -2.23
N ASP A 10 18.44 15.51 -2.35
CA ASP A 10 18.85 16.36 -3.47
C ASP A 10 18.96 15.60 -4.80
N TYR A 11 19.19 14.28 -4.75
CA TYR A 11 19.17 13.42 -5.93
C TYR A 11 17.76 13.20 -6.47
N GLN A 12 16.72 13.52 -5.70
CA GLN A 12 15.32 13.50 -6.15
C GLN A 12 14.79 14.90 -6.48
N ARG A 13 15.67 15.83 -6.87
CA ARG A 13 15.27 17.18 -7.26
C ARG A 13 14.62 17.18 -8.63
N ILE A 14 13.45 17.80 -8.72
CA ILE A 14 12.75 18.04 -9.98
C ILE A 14 12.60 19.55 -10.22
N PHE A 15 12.49 19.92 -11.50
CA PHE A 15 12.14 21.27 -11.91
C PHE A 15 10.73 21.25 -12.49
N TRP A 16 9.87 22.14 -11.98
CA TRP A 16 8.47 22.19 -12.38
C TRP A 16 7.98 23.62 -12.54
N ARG A 17 7.07 23.83 -13.49
CA ARG A 17 6.31 25.07 -13.67
C ARG A 17 4.85 24.72 -13.95
N PHE A 18 3.93 25.48 -13.38
CA PHE A 18 2.49 25.24 -13.54
C PHE A 18 1.91 25.86 -14.81
N SER A 19 2.64 26.78 -15.44
CA SER A 19 2.30 27.40 -16.72
C SER A 19 3.56 27.51 -17.57
N SER A 20 3.41 27.45 -18.90
CA SER A 20 4.51 27.64 -19.86
C SER A 20 5.21 28.99 -19.72
N THR A 21 4.46 30.02 -19.27
CA THR A 21 4.96 31.37 -19.03
C THR A 21 5.38 31.62 -17.57
N GLY A 22 5.10 30.69 -16.67
CA GLY A 22 5.44 30.80 -15.25
C GLY A 22 6.91 30.49 -14.96
N PRO A 23 7.44 30.97 -13.82
CA PRO A 23 8.81 30.68 -13.41
C PRO A 23 8.99 29.19 -13.10
N VAL A 24 10.13 28.63 -13.51
CA VAL A 24 10.55 27.27 -13.13
C VAL A 24 10.95 27.27 -11.67
N LYS A 25 10.37 26.33 -10.90
CA LYS A 25 10.67 26.11 -9.48
C LYS A 25 11.37 24.77 -9.30
N SER A 26 12.27 24.69 -8.33
CA SER A 26 12.89 23.44 -7.91
C SER A 26 12.16 22.84 -6.72
N TYR A 27 11.86 21.55 -6.78
CA TYR A 27 11.25 20.78 -5.70
C TYR A 27 12.14 19.59 -5.34
N ARG A 28 12.06 19.14 -4.09
CA ARG A 28 12.70 17.91 -3.64
C ARG A 28 11.62 16.92 -3.22
N LEU A 29 11.66 15.73 -3.78
CA LEU A 29 10.75 14.66 -3.40
C LEU A 29 11.32 14.01 -2.12
N LEU A 30 10.54 14.03 -1.05
CA LEU A 30 10.99 13.64 0.30
C LEU A 30 10.69 12.18 0.63
N THR A 31 9.94 11.50 -0.22
CA THR A 31 9.51 10.12 -0.05
C THR A 31 10.08 9.27 -1.18
N VAL A 32 10.30 7.98 -0.91
CA VAL A 32 10.66 7.03 -1.97
C VAL A 32 9.63 7.13 -3.09
N THR A 33 10.09 7.43 -4.29
CA THR A 33 9.27 7.66 -5.48
C THR A 33 9.33 6.45 -6.41
N TYR A 34 8.23 6.23 -7.13
CA TYR A 34 8.19 5.27 -8.24
C TYR A 34 9.30 5.57 -9.27
N ASP A 35 9.63 4.58 -10.09
CA ASP A 35 10.66 4.66 -11.14
C ASP A 35 12.12 4.75 -10.66
N THR A 36 12.37 4.79 -9.35
CA THR A 36 13.72 4.58 -8.83
C THR A 36 14.02 3.09 -8.72
N ALA A 37 15.20 2.66 -9.18
CA ALA A 37 15.58 1.24 -9.19
C ALA A 37 15.53 0.58 -7.79
N CYS A 38 15.68 1.35 -6.72
CA CYS A 38 15.64 0.86 -5.34
C CYS A 38 14.24 0.89 -4.71
N ALA A 39 13.25 1.58 -5.29
CA ALA A 39 11.93 1.73 -4.68
C ALA A 39 11.22 0.40 -4.40
N PRO A 40 11.16 -0.57 -5.33
CA PRO A 40 10.50 -1.85 -5.06
C PRO A 40 11.14 -2.61 -3.90
N PHE A 41 12.48 -2.62 -3.85
CA PHE A 41 13.21 -3.25 -2.76
C PHE A 41 12.90 -2.57 -1.42
N LEU A 42 12.96 -1.24 -1.35
CA LEU A 42 12.71 -0.50 -0.12
C LEU A 42 11.28 -0.71 0.38
N ALA A 43 10.28 -0.68 -0.52
CA ALA A 43 8.89 -0.95 -0.17
C ALA A 43 8.69 -2.35 0.42
N ILE A 44 9.19 -3.38 -0.27
CA ILE A 44 9.07 -4.78 0.19
C ILE A 44 9.83 -4.99 1.50
N ARG A 45 11.04 -4.42 1.66
CA ARG A 45 11.81 -4.56 2.90
C ARG A 45 11.12 -3.91 4.10
N THR A 46 10.45 -2.77 3.91
CA THR A 46 9.62 -2.16 4.97
C THR A 46 8.45 -3.06 5.35
N LEU A 47 7.76 -3.68 4.38
CA LEU A 47 6.70 -4.65 4.67
C LEU A 47 7.21 -5.85 5.46
N PHE A 48 8.37 -6.39 5.09
CA PHE A 48 8.99 -7.51 5.81
C PHE A 48 9.37 -7.15 7.25
N GLN A 49 9.85 -5.92 7.47
CA GLN A 49 10.14 -5.41 8.81
C GLN A 49 8.87 -5.33 9.65
N LEU A 50 7.77 -4.79 9.11
CA LEU A 50 6.47 -4.76 9.78
C LEU A 50 5.99 -6.17 10.13
N ALA A 51 6.10 -7.12 9.19
CA ALA A 51 5.73 -8.50 9.46
C ALA A 51 6.52 -9.11 10.63
N GLN A 52 7.81 -8.80 10.75
CA GLN A 52 8.65 -9.26 11.87
C GLN A 52 8.24 -8.63 13.21
N GLU A 53 7.94 -7.33 13.21
CA GLU A 53 7.52 -6.61 14.43
C GLU A 53 6.17 -7.11 14.96
N TYR A 54 5.22 -7.38 14.05
CA TYR A 54 3.86 -7.78 14.40
C TYR A 54 3.65 -9.30 14.46
N GLU A 55 4.66 -10.12 14.21
CA GLU A 55 4.55 -11.59 14.14
C GLU A 55 3.97 -12.23 15.40
N LYS A 56 4.33 -11.70 16.58
CA LYS A 56 3.82 -12.23 17.86
C LYS A 56 2.35 -11.88 18.09
N SER A 57 1.90 -10.73 17.62
CA SER A 57 0.52 -10.24 17.83
C SER A 57 -0.43 -10.71 16.74
N PHE A 58 0.06 -10.84 15.50
CA PHE A 58 -0.71 -11.18 14.31
C PHE A 58 0.07 -12.16 13.41
N PRO A 59 0.23 -13.43 13.81
CA PRO A 59 1.05 -14.41 13.07
C PRO A 59 0.53 -14.67 11.65
N ASP A 60 -0.78 -14.76 11.47
CA ASP A 60 -1.40 -14.95 10.14
C ASP A 60 -1.16 -13.74 9.24
N THR A 61 -1.35 -12.53 9.78
CA THR A 61 -1.10 -11.27 9.07
C THR A 61 0.37 -11.14 8.66
N ALA A 62 1.31 -11.49 9.55
CA ALA A 62 2.74 -11.47 9.23
C ALA A 62 3.09 -12.44 8.10
N LYS A 63 2.46 -13.64 8.08
CA LYS A 63 2.62 -14.60 6.98
C LYS A 63 2.10 -14.04 5.66
N VAL A 64 0.94 -13.38 5.70
CA VAL A 64 0.34 -12.73 4.53
C VAL A 64 1.23 -11.61 4.01
N ILE A 65 1.69 -10.70 4.87
CA ILE A 65 2.57 -9.59 4.46
C ILE A 65 3.82 -10.10 3.74
N ARG A 66 4.38 -11.25 4.15
CA ARG A 66 5.58 -11.84 3.53
C ARG A 66 5.33 -12.56 2.21
N LYS A 67 4.11 -13.02 1.94
CA LYS A 67 3.82 -13.96 0.84
C LYS A 67 2.85 -13.45 -0.21
N ASN A 68 2.03 -12.46 0.13
CA ASN A 68 0.86 -12.08 -0.65
C ASN A 68 0.95 -10.67 -1.25
N PHE A 69 2.04 -9.95 -1.00
CA PHE A 69 2.32 -8.70 -1.69
C PHE A 69 3.07 -8.96 -3.00
N TYR A 70 2.58 -8.36 -4.07
CA TYR A 70 3.33 -8.12 -5.30
C TYR A 70 3.67 -6.63 -5.37
N VAL A 71 4.88 -6.27 -4.95
CA VAL A 71 5.32 -4.88 -4.77
C VAL A 71 4.37 -4.11 -3.84
N ASP A 72 3.44 -3.32 -4.39
CA ASP A 72 2.45 -2.52 -3.68
C ASP A 72 1.04 -3.13 -3.64
N ASP A 73 0.76 -4.14 -4.46
CA ASP A 73 -0.53 -4.81 -4.51
C ASP A 73 -0.61 -5.99 -3.53
N LEU A 74 -1.71 -6.07 -2.78
CA LEU A 74 -1.98 -7.17 -1.86
C LEU A 74 -3.10 -8.06 -2.40
N MET A 75 -2.84 -9.36 -2.56
CA MET A 75 -3.84 -10.35 -2.94
C MET A 75 -3.97 -11.43 -1.88
N ILE A 76 -5.13 -11.51 -1.24
CA ILE A 76 -5.41 -12.45 -0.15
C ILE A 76 -6.72 -13.18 -0.37
N GLY A 77 -6.84 -14.34 0.27
CA GLY A 77 -8.06 -15.14 0.29
C GLY A 77 -8.20 -15.87 1.62
N ALA A 78 -9.41 -16.32 1.91
CA ALA A 78 -9.76 -17.16 3.05
C ALA A 78 -10.97 -18.03 2.70
N ASP A 79 -11.19 -19.10 3.47
CA ASP A 79 -12.24 -20.09 3.20
C ASP A 79 -13.62 -19.63 3.70
N SER A 80 -13.68 -18.52 4.44
CA SER A 80 -14.93 -17.97 4.98
C SER A 80 -14.92 -16.45 5.09
N VAL A 81 -16.10 -15.83 4.96
CA VAL A 81 -16.30 -14.38 5.14
C VAL A 81 -15.82 -13.87 6.50
N PRO A 82 -16.13 -14.53 7.65
CA PRO A 82 -15.66 -14.08 8.95
C PRO A 82 -14.14 -14.06 9.06
N GLU A 83 -13.46 -15.05 8.48
CA GLU A 83 -12.02 -15.14 8.47
C GLU A 83 -11.38 -14.08 7.58
N ALA A 84 -11.89 -13.90 6.36
CA ALA A 84 -11.43 -12.85 5.44
C ALA A 84 -11.55 -11.46 6.11
N ARG A 85 -12.69 -11.19 6.75
CA ARG A 85 -12.93 -9.90 7.43
C ARG A 85 -12.00 -9.69 8.64
N ARG A 86 -11.71 -10.75 9.41
CA ARG A 86 -10.70 -10.70 10.49
C ARG A 86 -9.35 -10.32 9.92
N LEU A 87 -8.93 -11.02 8.86
CA LEU A 87 -7.62 -10.82 8.23
C LEU A 87 -7.43 -9.40 7.70
N VAL A 88 -8.45 -8.85 7.01
CA VAL A 88 -8.44 -7.45 6.54
C VAL A 88 -8.24 -6.46 7.69
N LYS A 89 -8.95 -6.65 8.80
CA LYS A 89 -8.82 -5.77 9.98
C LYS A 89 -7.45 -5.87 10.64
N ASP A 90 -6.93 -7.08 10.76
CA ASP A 90 -5.62 -7.31 11.37
C ASP A 90 -4.49 -6.77 10.47
N LEU A 91 -4.64 -6.88 9.15
CA LEU A 91 -3.75 -6.22 8.18
C LEU A 91 -3.75 -4.71 8.39
N ILE A 92 -4.92 -4.05 8.37
CA ILE A 92 -5.03 -2.59 8.56
C ILE A 92 -4.33 -2.15 9.86
N ARG A 93 -4.45 -2.94 10.94
CA ARG A 93 -3.77 -2.66 12.22
C ARG A 93 -2.25 -2.86 12.15
N ALA A 94 -1.79 -3.89 11.45
CA ALA A 94 -0.37 -4.24 11.36
C ALA A 94 0.43 -3.35 10.39
N MET A 95 -0.22 -2.56 9.53
CA MET A 95 0.47 -1.72 8.55
C MET A 95 1.25 -0.54 9.14
N GLY A 96 1.20 -0.29 10.45
CA GLY A 96 2.14 0.61 11.14
C GLY A 96 2.19 2.05 10.59
N GLY A 97 1.07 2.58 10.11
CA GLY A 97 1.00 3.92 9.50
C GLY A 97 1.14 3.93 7.97
N LEU A 98 1.28 2.76 7.33
CA LEU A 98 0.95 2.58 5.91
C LEU A 98 -0.55 2.29 5.76
N THR A 99 -1.12 2.69 4.63
CA THR A 99 -2.54 2.50 4.34
C THR A 99 -2.68 1.63 3.10
N ILE A 100 -3.30 0.46 3.25
CA ILE A 100 -3.80 -0.32 2.12
C ILE A 100 -5.14 0.31 1.74
N SER A 101 -5.23 0.78 0.50
CA SER A 101 -6.42 1.43 -0.05
C SER A 101 -7.00 0.60 -1.19
N LYS A 102 -8.17 0.99 -1.68
CA LYS A 102 -8.88 0.31 -2.78
C LYS A 102 -9.19 -1.16 -2.50
N TRP A 103 -9.59 -1.48 -1.27
CA TRP A 103 -10.07 -2.81 -0.92
C TRP A 103 -11.26 -3.20 -1.78
N ALA A 104 -11.12 -4.32 -2.49
CA ALA A 104 -12.12 -4.95 -3.32
C ALA A 104 -12.21 -6.44 -2.95
N CYS A 105 -13.40 -7.03 -3.07
CA CYS A 105 -13.61 -8.44 -2.77
C CYS A 105 -14.78 -8.97 -3.62
N ASN A 106 -14.73 -10.25 -3.96
CA ASN A 106 -15.85 -10.97 -4.60
C ASN A 106 -17.08 -11.09 -3.68
N ASP A 107 -16.90 -10.91 -2.36
CA ASP A 107 -17.99 -10.86 -1.39
C ASP A 107 -17.98 -9.52 -0.62
N ILE A 108 -18.98 -8.68 -0.88
CA ILE A 108 -19.13 -7.35 -0.27
C ILE A 108 -19.12 -7.40 1.26
N ARG A 109 -19.56 -8.50 1.89
CA ARG A 109 -19.64 -8.64 3.35
C ARG A 109 -18.27 -8.62 4.01
N VAL A 110 -17.19 -8.90 3.26
CA VAL A 110 -15.81 -8.86 3.76
C VAL A 110 -15.33 -7.42 3.97
N VAL A 111 -15.76 -6.49 3.11
CA VAL A 111 -15.27 -5.09 3.11
C VAL A 111 -16.35 -4.08 3.50
N SER A 112 -17.60 -4.51 3.73
CA SER A 112 -18.75 -3.64 3.95
C SER A 112 -18.58 -2.66 5.11
N ASP A 113 -17.85 -3.06 6.16
CA ASP A 113 -17.62 -2.26 7.37
C ASP A 113 -16.36 -1.38 7.32
N LEU A 114 -15.63 -1.38 6.20
CA LEU A 114 -14.52 -0.47 6.01
C LEU A 114 -15.02 0.97 5.70
N PRO A 115 -14.25 2.00 6.11
CA PRO A 115 -14.48 3.37 5.67
C PRO A 115 -14.49 3.47 4.14
N SER A 116 -15.30 4.39 3.60
CA SER A 116 -15.47 4.56 2.16
C SER A 116 -14.16 4.91 1.45
N GLU A 117 -13.25 5.61 2.12
CA GLU A 117 -11.94 6.02 1.61
C GLU A 117 -11.00 4.84 1.38
N LEU A 118 -11.23 3.71 2.06
CA LEU A 118 -10.44 2.50 1.91
C LEU A 118 -10.99 1.56 0.83
N LYS A 119 -12.25 1.71 0.43
CA LYS A 119 -12.91 0.83 -0.55
C LYS A 119 -12.53 1.22 -1.98
N SER A 120 -12.52 0.25 -2.89
CA SER A 120 -12.47 0.57 -4.32
C SER A 120 -13.78 1.24 -4.76
N LEU A 121 -13.69 2.19 -5.70
CA LEU A 121 -14.87 2.81 -6.32
C LEU A 121 -15.60 1.83 -7.26
N GLU A 122 -14.95 0.73 -7.63
CA GLU A 122 -15.36 -0.21 -8.69
C GLU A 122 -16.06 -1.48 -8.17
N LEU A 123 -16.52 -1.53 -6.91
CA LEU A 123 -17.25 -2.68 -6.36
C LEU A 123 -18.58 -3.02 -7.09
N ASN A 124 -18.90 -2.29 -8.17
CA ASN A 124 -20.05 -2.50 -9.06
C ASN A 124 -19.66 -2.92 -10.50
N ALA A 125 -18.39 -3.13 -10.81
CA ALA A 125 -18.01 -3.66 -12.12
C ALA A 125 -18.07 -5.19 -12.07
N GLU A 126 -19.10 -5.76 -12.70
CA GLU A 126 -19.10 -7.16 -13.11
C GLU A 126 -17.76 -7.46 -13.78
N VAL A 127 -17.12 -8.55 -13.36
CA VAL A 127 -15.91 -9.04 -14.02
C VAL A 127 -16.31 -9.43 -15.45
N GLU A 128 -16.04 -8.56 -16.42
CA GLU A 128 -16.04 -8.94 -17.82
C GLU A 128 -14.89 -9.94 -18.02
N ASP A 129 -15.23 -11.22 -18.03
CA ASP A 129 -14.38 -12.28 -18.55
C ASP A 129 -14.00 -11.91 -20.00
N LYS A 130 -12.69 -11.90 -20.27
CA LYS A 130 -12.15 -11.92 -21.63
C LYS A 130 -11.93 -13.34 -22.09
#